data_AF-A0A1F4MHC5-F1
#
_entry.id   AF-A0A1F4MHC5-F1
#
_cell.length_a   1.000
_cell.length_b   1.000
_cell.length_c   1.000
_cell.angle_alpha   90.00
_cell.angle_beta   90.00
_cell.angle_gamma   90.00
#
_symmetry.space_group_name_H-M   'P 1'
#
loop_
_entity.id
_entity.type
_entity.pdbx_description
1 polymer ?
#
loop_
_entity_poly.entity_id
_entity_poly.type
_entity_poly.pdbx_seq_one_letter_code
_entity_poly.pdbx_strand_id
1 'polypeptide(L)'
;MTLTHPASAITLTLPDALSWADEYTWSPVEQTKTYTTTGALLIEEGVKQAGRPITLEGSEDRTWCTRALVDQLHAWANTPGMVLVLTLRGVAHQVTWDHERGALQGLPVLFYADGSIASDDWYVPTLRFIQL
;
A
#
# COMPACT_ATOMS: atom_id res chain seq x y z
N MET A 1 13.17 3.32 -1.58
CA MET A 1 11.95 2.70 -2.19
C MET A 1 11.30 3.72 -3.11
N THR A 2 10.63 3.31 -4.21
CA THR A 2 10.04 4.28 -5.17
C THR A 2 8.66 3.89 -5.66
N LEU A 3 7.82 4.89 -5.95
CA LEU A 3 6.51 4.73 -6.56
C LEU A 3 6.46 5.55 -7.85
N THR A 4 6.25 4.89 -8.98
CA THR A 4 6.26 5.53 -10.30
C THR A 4 4.89 5.48 -10.95
N HIS A 5 4.44 6.61 -11.49
CA HIS A 5 3.27 6.66 -12.37
C HIS A 5 3.74 6.53 -13.84
N PRO A 6 3.50 5.39 -14.52
CA PRO A 6 4.09 5.12 -15.82
C PRO A 6 3.66 6.09 -16.93
N ALA A 7 2.40 6.54 -16.90
CA ALA A 7 1.86 7.41 -17.95
C ALA A 7 2.44 8.83 -17.92
N SER A 8 2.77 9.35 -16.73
CA SER A 8 3.40 10.67 -16.59
C SER A 8 4.91 10.63 -16.39
N ALA A 9 5.50 9.43 -16.28
CA ALA A 9 6.91 9.20 -15.95
C ALA A 9 7.40 9.94 -14.68
N ILE A 10 6.48 10.22 -13.74
CA ILE A 10 6.82 10.85 -12.46
C ILE A 10 7.11 9.73 -11.46
N THR A 11 8.25 9.83 -10.78
CA THR A 11 8.67 8.92 -9.72
C THR A 11 8.75 9.66 -8.39
N LEU A 12 8.08 9.13 -7.38
CA LEU A 12 8.17 9.59 -6.00
C LEU A 12 9.10 8.66 -5.21
N THR A 13 10.03 9.24 -4.46
CA THR A 13 10.82 8.50 -3.48
C THR A 13 10.01 8.37 -2.20
N LEU A 14 9.75 7.15 -1.78
CA LEU A 14 9.10 6.87 -0.51
C LEU A 14 10.15 6.72 0.60
N PRO A 15 9.79 7.00 1.87
CA PRO A 15 10.68 6.76 3.00
C PRO A 15 11.15 5.30 3.07
N ASP A 16 12.44 5.08 3.35
CA ASP A 16 13.04 3.74 3.28
C ASP A 16 12.67 2.83 4.46
N ALA A 17 12.21 3.39 5.57
CA ALA A 17 11.91 2.65 6.80
C ALA A 17 10.41 2.25 6.94
N LEU A 18 9.66 2.17 5.84
CA LEU A 18 8.27 1.68 5.88
C LEU A 18 8.24 0.16 6.08
N SER A 19 7.38 -0.29 7.00
CA SER A 19 7.19 -1.70 7.33
C SER A 19 6.13 -2.33 6.42
N TRP A 20 6.46 -3.46 5.79
CA TRP A 20 5.48 -4.23 5.02
C TRP A 20 4.67 -5.15 5.96
N ALA A 21 3.51 -4.68 6.40
CA ALA A 21 2.74 -5.34 7.47
C ALA A 21 2.14 -6.70 7.07
N ASP A 22 1.73 -6.85 5.81
CA ASP A 22 1.07 -8.05 5.27
C ASP A 22 1.98 -8.94 4.40
N GLU A 23 3.31 -8.76 4.49
CA GLU A 23 4.30 -9.45 3.66
C GLU A 23 4.10 -10.98 3.63
N TYR A 24 3.90 -11.57 4.82
CA TYR A 24 3.78 -13.01 5.04
C TYR A 24 2.38 -13.44 5.49
N THR A 25 1.45 -12.51 5.71
CA THR A 25 0.07 -12.82 6.09
C THR A 25 -0.76 -13.24 4.89
N TRP A 26 -0.42 -12.74 3.70
CA TRP A 26 -1.08 -13.15 2.46
C TRP A 26 -0.45 -14.40 1.85
N SER A 27 -1.30 -15.33 1.38
CA SER A 27 -0.90 -16.51 0.61
C SER A 27 -1.51 -16.47 -0.80
N PRO A 28 -0.73 -16.80 -1.84
CA PRO A 28 -1.27 -16.98 -3.18
C PRO A 28 -2.13 -18.25 -3.29
N VAL A 29 -1.91 -19.25 -2.42
CA VAL A 29 -2.68 -20.50 -2.42
C VAL A 29 -3.91 -20.34 -1.53
N GLU A 30 -5.08 -20.62 -2.11
CA GLU A 30 -6.36 -20.73 -1.41
C GLU A 30 -6.80 -22.20 -1.39
N GLN A 31 -7.43 -22.63 -0.30
CA GLN A 31 -7.89 -24.00 -0.11
C GLN A 31 -9.31 -24.01 0.43
N THR A 32 -10.20 -24.77 -0.22
CA THR A 32 -11.54 -25.07 0.30
C THR A 32 -11.68 -26.56 0.57
N LYS A 33 -12.37 -26.90 1.66
CA LYS A 33 -12.62 -28.29 2.09
C LYS A 33 -14.11 -28.54 2.16
N THR A 34 -14.58 -29.53 1.44
CA THR A 34 -15.99 -29.93 1.42
C THR A 34 -16.12 -31.43 1.57
N TYR A 35 -17.23 -31.89 2.14
CA TYR A 35 -17.55 -33.32 2.18
C TYR A 35 -18.56 -33.65 1.08
N THR A 36 -18.33 -34.76 0.41
CA THR A 36 -19.28 -35.31 -0.56
C THR A 36 -20.47 -35.97 0.15
N THR A 37 -21.54 -36.31 -0.58
CA THR A 37 -22.71 -37.01 -0.04
C THR A 37 -22.40 -38.41 0.52
N THR A 38 -21.26 -39.00 0.13
CA THR A 38 -20.76 -40.28 0.66
C THR A 38 -19.85 -40.10 1.89
N GLY A 39 -19.58 -38.86 2.31
CA GLY A 39 -18.70 -38.55 3.44
C GLY A 39 -17.21 -38.48 3.10
N ALA A 40 -16.82 -38.61 1.84
CA ALA A 40 -15.42 -38.41 1.42
C ALA A 40 -15.04 -36.91 1.47
N LEU A 41 -13.85 -36.61 1.98
CA LEU A 41 -13.29 -35.25 2.01
C LEU A 41 -12.76 -34.87 0.63
N LEU A 42 -13.30 -33.80 0.07
CA LEU A 42 -12.80 -33.13 -1.12
C LEU A 42 -11.99 -31.90 -0.69
N ILE A 43 -10.80 -31.78 -1.25
CA ILE A 43 -9.91 -30.64 -1.07
C ILE A 43 -9.71 -29.99 -2.43
N GLU A 44 -10.10 -28.74 -2.55
CA GLU A 44 -9.87 -27.92 -3.75
C GLU A 44 -8.86 -26.84 -3.43
N GLU A 45 -7.81 -26.77 -4.23
CA GLU A 45 -6.71 -25.81 -4.07
C GLU A 45 -6.50 -25.04 -5.37
N GLY A 46 -6.21 -23.75 -5.25
CA GLY A 46 -6.00 -22.87 -6.39
C GLY A 46 -5.03 -21.75 -6.06
N VAL A 47 -4.49 -21.12 -7.11
CA VAL A 47 -3.57 -19.98 -7.00
C VAL A 47 -4.28 -18.70 -7.42
N LYS A 48 -4.37 -17.74 -6.51
CA LYS A 48 -4.86 -16.37 -6.77
C LYS A 48 -3.97 -15.72 -7.83
N GLN A 49 -4.59 -15.17 -8.88
CA GLN A 49 -3.87 -14.54 -10.00
C GLN A 49 -3.50 -13.09 -9.72
N ALA A 50 -4.26 -12.41 -8.85
CA ALA A 50 -4.11 -11.01 -8.49
C ALA A 50 -4.67 -10.77 -7.09
N GLY A 51 -4.56 -9.54 -6.58
CA GLY A 51 -5.21 -9.15 -5.33
C GLY A 51 -4.33 -9.31 -4.09
N ARG A 52 -3.00 -9.36 -4.25
CA ARG A 52 -2.09 -9.37 -3.10
C ARG A 52 -2.08 -7.99 -2.45
N PRO A 53 -2.50 -7.84 -1.18
CA PRO A 53 -2.41 -6.57 -0.51
C PRO A 53 -0.94 -6.25 -0.19
N ILE A 54 -0.60 -4.98 -0.28
CA ILE A 54 0.70 -4.44 0.14
C ILE A 54 0.42 -3.24 1.04
N THR A 55 0.56 -3.43 2.34
CA THR A 55 0.42 -2.39 3.36
C THR A 55 1.80 -1.96 3.82
N LEU A 56 2.16 -0.70 3.54
CA LEU A 56 3.41 -0.07 3.96
C LEU A 56 3.11 0.92 5.09
N GLU A 57 3.48 0.55 6.31
CA GLU A 57 3.18 1.31 7.52
C GLU A 57 4.41 2.09 8.00
N GLY A 58 4.22 3.39 8.20
CA GLY A 58 5.14 4.24 8.94
C GLY A 58 4.92 4.12 10.44
N SER A 59 5.85 4.66 11.21
CA SER A 59 5.75 4.79 12.65
C SER A 59 6.31 6.14 13.06
N GLU A 60 5.71 6.76 14.08
CA GLU A 60 6.19 8.00 14.69
C GLU A 60 7.65 7.89 15.16
N ASP A 61 8.13 6.70 15.52
CA ASP A 61 9.51 6.54 16.02
C ASP A 61 10.55 6.31 14.91
N ARG A 62 10.12 6.06 13.66
CA ARG A 62 11.01 5.50 12.63
C ARG A 62 10.92 6.17 11.27
N THR A 63 9.75 6.63 10.87
CA THR A 63 9.48 6.87 9.45
C THR A 63 8.55 8.04 9.24
N TRP A 64 9.13 9.17 8.82
CA TRP A 64 8.39 10.39 8.48
C TRP A 64 8.59 10.74 7.01
N CYS A 65 7.67 11.55 6.50
CA CYS A 65 7.76 12.20 5.21
C CYS A 65 7.23 13.62 5.30
N THR A 66 7.52 14.43 4.28
CA THR A 66 7.01 15.79 4.20
C THR A 66 5.53 15.81 3.84
N ARG A 67 4.81 16.82 4.32
CA ARG A 67 3.41 17.08 3.93
C ARG A 67 3.24 17.13 2.42
N ALA A 68 4.18 17.77 1.69
CA ALA A 68 4.16 17.83 0.24
C ALA A 68 4.14 16.45 -0.43
N LEU A 69 4.88 15.47 0.12
CA LEU A 69 4.85 14.11 -0.40
C LEU A 69 3.48 13.47 -0.12
N VAL A 70 2.93 13.65 1.08
CA VAL A 70 1.59 13.16 1.44
C VAL A 70 0.53 13.77 0.53
N ASP A 71 0.58 15.07 0.25
CA ASP A 71 -0.34 15.77 -0.64
C ASP A 71 -0.29 15.19 -2.07
N GLN A 72 0.93 14.92 -2.57
CA GLN A 72 1.11 14.32 -3.90
C GLN A 72 0.59 12.88 -3.96
N LEU A 73 0.84 12.08 -2.92
CA LEU A 73 0.30 10.72 -2.80
C LEU A 73 -1.23 10.73 -2.68
N HIS A 74 -1.78 11.70 -1.96
CA HIS A 74 -3.22 11.90 -1.81
C HIS A 74 -3.86 12.28 -3.16
N ALA A 75 -3.23 13.15 -3.95
CA ALA A 75 -3.69 13.47 -5.29
C ALA A 75 -3.68 12.24 -6.21
N TRP A 76 -2.64 11.40 -6.12
CA TRP A 76 -2.57 10.14 -6.87
C TRP A 76 -3.65 9.14 -6.44
N ALA A 77 -3.86 8.99 -5.13
CA ALA A 77 -4.92 8.14 -4.59
C ALA A 77 -6.31 8.60 -5.07
N ASN A 78 -6.56 9.91 -5.15
CA ASN A 78 -7.84 10.44 -5.60
C ASN A 78 -8.02 10.42 -7.14
N THR A 79 -7.12 9.79 -7.90
CA THR A 79 -7.28 9.58 -9.34
C THR A 79 -7.82 8.16 -9.61
N PRO A 80 -9.09 8.00 -10.04
CA PRO A 80 -9.68 6.68 -10.23
C PRO A 80 -8.94 5.85 -11.29
N GLY A 81 -8.77 4.56 -11.00
CA GLY A 81 -8.12 3.62 -11.93
C GLY A 81 -6.62 3.86 -12.13
N MET A 82 -5.97 4.65 -11.27
CA MET A 82 -4.55 4.90 -11.36
C MET A 82 -3.75 3.63 -11.03
N VAL A 83 -2.96 3.20 -12.02
CA VAL A 83 -2.01 2.08 -11.88
C VAL A 83 -0.60 2.62 -11.74
N LEU A 84 0.12 2.10 -10.76
CA LEU A 84 1.45 2.53 -10.37
C LEU A 84 2.42 1.35 -10.38
N VAL A 85 3.71 1.66 -10.44
CA VAL A 85 4.78 0.69 -10.25
C VAL A 85 5.48 1.02 -8.93
N LEU A 86 5.31 0.15 -7.94
CA LEU A 86 5.98 0.20 -6.65
C LEU A 86 7.26 -0.64 -6.73
N THR A 87 8.42 -0.02 -6.54
CA THR A 87 9.70 -0.73 -6.39
C THR A 87 10.02 -0.90 -4.92
N LEU A 88 9.79 -2.12 -4.42
CA LEU A 88 10.01 -2.51 -3.02
C LEU A 88 11.17 -3.50 -2.96
N ARG A 89 12.23 -3.17 -2.21
CA ARG A 89 13.45 -4.00 -2.07
C ARG A 89 14.06 -4.44 -3.42
N GLY A 90 13.99 -3.56 -4.43
CA GLY A 90 14.50 -3.82 -5.78
C GLY A 90 13.57 -4.61 -6.69
N VAL A 91 12.40 -5.06 -6.20
CA VAL A 91 11.39 -5.76 -6.99
C VAL A 91 10.27 -4.80 -7.38
N ALA A 92 9.89 -4.81 -8.66
CA ALA A 92 8.79 -4.01 -9.16
C ALA A 92 7.46 -4.75 -9.01
N HIS A 93 6.47 -4.07 -8.42
CA HIS A 93 5.10 -4.53 -8.27
C HIS A 93 4.18 -3.56 -9.00
N GLN A 94 3.35 -4.07 -9.90
CA GLN A 94 2.26 -3.30 -10.49
C GLN A 94 1.11 -3.25 -9.48
N VAL A 95 0.71 -2.03 -9.08
CA VAL A 95 -0.22 -1.83 -7.98
C VAL A 95 -1.28 -0.79 -8.30
N THR A 96 -2.41 -0.90 -7.64
CA THR A 96 -3.43 0.14 -7.51
C THR A 96 -3.64 0.47 -6.04
N TRP A 97 -4.27 1.61 -5.75
CA TRP A 97 -4.66 1.97 -4.40
C TRP A 97 -5.78 1.07 -3.87
N ASP A 98 -5.65 0.63 -2.61
CA ASP A 98 -6.70 -0.11 -1.90
C ASP A 98 -7.65 0.86 -1.20
N HIS A 99 -8.67 1.34 -1.92
CA HIS A 99 -9.63 2.30 -1.37
C HIS A 99 -10.53 1.72 -0.29
N GLU A 100 -10.79 0.40 -0.30
CA GLU A 100 -11.61 -0.26 0.71
C GLU A 100 -10.94 -0.21 2.09
N ARG A 101 -9.61 -0.33 2.11
CA ARG A 101 -8.80 -0.21 3.33
C ARG A 101 -8.32 1.22 3.60
N GLY A 102 -8.77 2.20 2.83
CA GLY A 102 -8.44 3.62 3.02
C GLY A 102 -7.07 4.04 2.50
N ALA A 103 -6.64 3.48 1.35
CA ALA A 103 -5.55 3.85 0.43
C ALA A 103 -4.30 4.58 0.99
N LEU A 104 -4.49 5.75 1.57
CA LEU A 104 -3.47 6.56 2.21
C LEU A 104 -4.00 7.08 3.56
N GLN A 105 -3.16 7.01 4.59
CA GLN A 105 -3.31 7.74 5.82
C GLN A 105 -2.02 8.54 6.08
N GLY A 106 -2.14 9.83 6.37
CA GLY A 106 -1.02 10.68 6.78
C GLY A 106 -1.33 11.32 8.12
N LEU A 107 -0.62 10.90 9.17
CA LEU A 107 -0.79 11.45 10.51
C LEU A 107 0.29 12.50 10.79
N PRO A 108 -0.03 13.72 11.26
CA PRO A 108 0.99 14.70 11.59
C PRO A 108 1.79 14.24 12.81
N VAL A 109 3.12 14.41 12.77
CA VAL A 109 4.01 14.11 13.90
C VAL A 109 3.89 15.16 15.01
N LEU A 110 3.70 16.42 14.61
CA LEU A 110 3.56 17.57 15.50
C LEU A 110 2.27 18.33 15.15
N PHE A 111 1.60 18.84 16.18
CA PHE A 111 0.45 19.72 16.01
C PHE A 111 0.91 21.17 15.92
N TYR A 112 0.61 21.81 14.79
CA TYR A 112 0.84 23.23 14.58
C TYR A 112 -0.48 24.00 14.67
N ALA A 113 -0.39 25.29 14.94
CA ALA A 113 -1.51 26.19 14.69
C ALA A 113 -1.84 26.18 13.18
N ASP A 114 -3.11 26.35 12.82
CA ASP A 114 -3.60 26.22 11.44
C ASP A 114 -2.77 27.04 10.42
N GLY A 115 -2.48 28.32 10.73
CA GLY A 115 -1.68 29.19 9.87
C GLY A 115 -0.17 28.89 9.82
N SER A 116 0.32 27.95 10.63
CA SER A 116 1.73 27.54 10.69
C SER A 116 2.01 26.24 9.94
N ILE A 117 0.99 25.58 9.37
CA ILE A 117 1.16 24.33 8.64
C ILE A 117 1.90 24.61 7.33
N ALA A 118 3.06 23.97 7.17
CA ALA A 118 3.95 24.14 6.04
C ALA A 118 4.08 22.84 5.22
N SER A 119 4.59 22.96 3.99
CA SER A 119 4.74 21.83 3.07
C SER A 119 5.82 20.83 3.49
N ASP A 120 6.76 21.25 4.34
CA ASP A 120 7.87 20.48 4.87
C ASP A 120 7.59 19.89 6.27
N ASP A 121 6.38 20.10 6.80
CA ASP A 121 5.95 19.47 8.06
C ASP A 121 6.00 17.95 7.97
N TRP A 122 6.28 17.32 9.11
CA TRP A 122 6.47 15.88 9.20
C TRP A 122 5.16 15.14 9.43
N TYR A 123 4.95 14.11 8.60
CA TYR A 123 3.82 13.20 8.68
C TYR A 123 4.31 11.75 8.68
N VAL A 124 3.59 10.89 9.38
CA VAL A 124 3.72 9.44 9.33
C VAL A 124 2.77 8.90 8.26
N PRO A 125 3.29 8.37 7.14
CA PRO A 125 2.45 7.82 6.09
C PRO A 125 2.16 6.34 6.33
N THR A 126 0.94 5.93 6.03
CA THR A 126 0.55 4.53 5.83
C THR A 126 -0.09 4.41 4.45
N LEU A 127 0.49 3.55 3.60
CA LEU A 127 0.08 3.33 2.21
C LEU A 127 -0.48 1.94 2.06
N ARG A 128 -1.62 1.81 1.38
CA ARG A 128 -2.31 0.54 1.16
C ARG A 128 -2.57 0.36 -0.32
N PHE A 129 -2.01 -0.72 -0.85
CA PHE A 129 -2.09 -1.07 -2.25
C PHE A 129 -2.64 -2.47 -2.45
N ILE A 130 -3.15 -2.72 -3.65
CA ILE A 130 -3.44 -4.05 -4.17
C ILE A 130 -2.54 -4.29 -5.38
N GLN A 131 -1.80 -5.39 -5.37
CA GLN A 131 -1.04 -5.86 -6.52
C GLN A 131 -2.00 -6.45 -7.57
N LEU A 132 -1.85 -6.00 -8.80
CA LEU A 132 -2.59 -6.45 -9.98
C LEU A 132 -2.00 -7.72 -10.59
#